data_AF-A0A955QX86-F1
#
_entry.id   AF-A0A955QX86-F1
#
_cell.length_a   1.000
_cell.length_b   1.000
_cell.length_c   1.000
_cell.angle_alpha   90.00
_cell.angle_beta   90.00
_cell.angle_gamma   90.00
#
_symmetry.space_group_name_H-M   'P 1'
#
loop_
_entity.id
_entity.type
_entity.pdbx_description
1 polymer ?
#
loop_
_entity_poly.entity_id
_entity_poly.type
_entity_poly.pdbx_seq_one_letter_code
_entity_poly.pdbx_strand_id
1 'polypeptide(L)'
;MNIRNGIRGLLALGGLFFLGWLWVVDDRSPTIFITAEEFRLTPDTTTLPAFQETRVVIRNQGKERHRIDGTLLKRHAVVLTGESTIGRDTNGNYVNLEPGQSVMVQVTLPQGMYTVRCLIQGHGGMEGVVLVTEEKKS
;
A
#
# COMPACT_ATOMS: atom_id res chain seq x y z
N MET A 1 -28.60 61.05 -22.38
CA MET A 1 -29.26 59.75 -22.62
C MET A 1 -29.92 59.28 -21.32
N ASN A 2 -31.22 59.57 -21.17
CA ASN A 2 -32.33 58.73 -20.65
C ASN A 2 -31.95 57.32 -20.08
N ILE A 3 -32.49 56.73 -18.99
CA ILE A 3 -33.63 56.95 -18.06
C ILE A 3 -33.37 56.24 -16.71
N ARG A 4 -33.99 56.77 -15.65
CA ARG A 4 -34.24 56.28 -14.27
C ARG A 4 -34.77 54.83 -14.15
N ASN A 5 -34.70 54.33 -12.90
CA ASN A 5 -35.64 53.45 -12.13
C ASN A 5 -34.87 52.25 -11.52
N GLY A 6 -34.97 51.88 -10.23
CA GLY A 6 -35.75 52.35 -9.10
C GLY A 6 -35.65 51.34 -7.93
N ILE A 7 -35.92 51.84 -6.73
CA ILE A 7 -36.60 51.17 -5.60
C ILE A 7 -35.83 50.09 -4.78
N ARG A 8 -35.39 50.57 -3.59
CA ARG A 8 -35.58 50.02 -2.23
C ARG A 8 -35.87 48.51 -2.05
N GLY A 9 -35.03 47.86 -1.25
CA GLY A 9 -35.34 46.66 -0.48
C GLY A 9 -34.52 46.62 0.82
N LEU A 10 -35.17 46.96 1.93
CA LEU A 10 -34.73 46.75 3.31
C LEU A 10 -35.43 45.48 3.82
N LEU A 11 -34.82 44.76 4.79
CA LEU A 11 -35.22 43.45 5.39
C LEU A 11 -34.58 42.25 4.66
N ALA A 12 -34.01 41.22 5.30
CA ALA A 12 -34.17 40.73 6.66
C ALA A 12 -32.95 39.87 7.10
N LEU A 13 -32.71 39.84 8.41
CA LEU A 13 -32.45 38.68 9.27
C LEU A 13 -31.74 37.42 8.71
N GLY A 14 -30.61 37.09 9.34
CA GLY A 14 -30.37 35.77 9.94
C GLY A 14 -30.07 34.59 9.00
N GLY A 15 -28.87 34.02 9.10
CA GLY A 15 -28.59 32.72 8.48
C GLY A 15 -27.16 32.25 8.68
N LEU A 16 -26.97 31.45 9.73
CA LEU A 16 -25.83 30.57 10.06
C LEU A 16 -24.66 30.52 9.06
N PHE A 17 -23.48 30.97 9.50
CA PHE A 17 -22.21 30.42 9.03
C PHE A 17 -22.12 28.96 9.49
N PHE A 18 -22.50 28.01 8.62
CA PHE A 18 -22.07 26.63 8.77
C PHE A 18 -20.55 26.59 8.56
N LEU A 19 -19.80 26.67 9.66
CA LEU A 19 -18.44 26.17 9.75
C LEU A 19 -18.49 24.66 9.50
N GLY A 20 -18.55 24.29 8.22
CA GLY A 20 -18.31 22.93 7.77
C GLY A 20 -16.90 22.56 8.20
N TRP A 21 -16.79 21.82 9.29
CA TRP A 21 -15.62 21.02 9.61
C TRP A 21 -15.46 20.03 8.47
N LEU A 22 -14.64 20.40 7.49
CA LEU A 22 -14.19 19.52 6.44
C LEU A 22 -13.28 18.48 7.11
N TRP A 23 -13.85 17.33 7.45
CA TRP A 23 -13.06 16.15 7.78
C TRP A 23 -12.33 15.77 6.50
N VAL A 24 -11.09 16.23 6.36
CA VAL A 24 -10.16 15.69 5.38
C VAL A 24 -9.86 14.28 5.85
N VAL A 25 -10.58 13.30 5.29
CA VAL A 25 -10.18 11.90 5.38
C VAL A 25 -8.84 11.82 4.65
N ASP A 26 -7.76 11.56 5.38
CA ASP A 26 -6.44 11.33 4.78
C ASP A 26 -6.51 9.98 4.05
N ASP A 27 -6.84 10.01 2.76
CA ASP A 27 -7.02 8.86 1.87
C ASP A 27 -5.67 8.21 1.46
N ARG A 28 -4.68 8.25 2.35
CA ARG A 28 -3.38 7.62 2.10
C ARG A 28 -3.45 6.18 2.58
N SER A 29 -3.59 5.25 1.64
CA SER A 29 -3.37 3.83 1.87
C SER A 29 -2.03 3.65 2.64
N PRO A 30 -2.01 3.01 3.82
CA PRO A 30 -0.79 2.83 4.60
C PRO A 30 0.29 2.14 3.77
N THR A 31 1.54 2.52 4.02
CA THR A 31 2.70 1.92 3.34
C THR A 31 3.52 1.12 4.34
N ILE A 32 3.79 -0.14 4.04
CA ILE A 32 4.76 -0.96 4.76
C ILE A 32 5.99 -1.25 3.89
N PHE A 33 7.12 -1.47 4.54
CA PHE A 33 8.39 -1.76 3.90
C PHE A 33 8.88 -3.15 4.27
N ILE A 34 9.22 -3.95 3.26
CA ILE A 34 9.90 -5.23 3.39
C ILE A 34 11.26 -5.08 2.70
N THR A 35 12.32 -5.29 3.45
CA THR A 35 13.69 -5.16 2.98
C THR A 35 14.29 -6.54 2.81
N ALA A 36 14.72 -6.87 1.61
CA ALA A 36 15.58 -8.01 1.32
C ALA A 36 17.04 -7.59 1.52
N GLU A 37 17.71 -8.25 2.45
CA GLU A 37 19.17 -8.26 2.62
C GLU A 37 19.71 -9.61 2.11
N GLU A 38 21.03 -9.84 2.10
CA GLU A 38 21.65 -10.99 1.42
C GLU A 38 20.97 -12.35 1.69
N PHE A 39 20.56 -12.64 2.93
CA PHE A 39 19.90 -13.91 3.28
C PHE A 39 18.72 -13.76 4.26
N ARG A 40 18.08 -12.58 4.33
CA ARG A 40 16.95 -12.35 5.24
C ARG A 40 15.99 -11.27 4.75
N LEU A 41 14.75 -11.33 5.21
CA LEU A 41 13.75 -10.28 5.05
C LEU A 41 13.59 -9.52 6.37
N THR A 42 13.56 -8.19 6.28
CA THR A 42 13.38 -7.29 7.42
C THR A 42 12.17 -6.37 7.16
N PRO A 43 11.13 -6.39 8.00
CA PRO A 43 10.93 -7.35 9.09
C PRO A 43 10.66 -8.77 8.56
N ASP A 44 10.94 -9.77 9.39
CA ASP A 44 10.56 -11.17 9.16
C ASP A 44 9.09 -11.43 9.53
N THR A 45 8.50 -10.59 10.38
CA THR A 45 7.06 -10.58 10.65
C THR A 45 6.52 -9.15 10.68
N THR A 46 5.41 -8.90 10.00
CA THR A 46 4.68 -7.63 10.08
C THR A 46 3.18 -7.88 10.21
N THR A 47 2.44 -6.89 10.72
CA THR A 47 0.99 -6.96 10.86
C THR A 47 0.32 -5.89 10.02
N LEU A 48 -0.75 -6.26 9.33
CA LEU A 48 -1.61 -5.38 8.55
C LEU A 48 -3.06 -5.48 9.02
N PRO A 49 -3.83 -4.39 8.93
CA PRO A 49 -5.28 -4.42 9.11
C PRO A 49 -5.99 -5.14 7.96
N ALA A 50 -6.99 -5.96 8.31
CA ALA A 50 -7.82 -6.66 7.33
C ALA A 50 -8.67 -5.69 6.50
N PHE A 51 -8.84 -6.03 5.22
CA PHE A 51 -9.66 -5.30 4.23
C PHE A 51 -9.30 -3.82 4.01
N GLN A 52 -8.20 -3.34 4.60
CA GLN A 52 -7.64 -2.03 4.30
C GLN A 52 -6.67 -2.13 3.13
N GLU A 53 -6.86 -1.28 2.13
CA GLU A 53 -5.91 -1.14 1.04
C GLU A 53 -4.55 -0.70 1.59
N THR A 54 -3.50 -1.45 1.28
CA THR A 54 -2.14 -1.21 1.79
C THR A 54 -1.15 -1.23 0.64
N ARG A 55 -0.19 -0.30 0.65
CA ARG A 55 0.98 -0.34 -0.24
C ARG A 55 2.09 -1.11 0.45
N VAL A 56 2.64 -2.11 -0.23
CA VAL A 56 3.78 -2.88 0.23
C VAL A 56 4.96 -2.56 -0.69
N VAL A 57 6.01 -1.97 -0.12
CA VAL A 57 7.26 -1.72 -0.82
C VAL A 57 8.23 -2.83 -0.47
N ILE A 58 8.65 -3.60 -1.48
CA ILE A 58 9.68 -4.63 -1.32
C ILE A 58 10.94 -4.10 -2.00
N ARG A 59 12.03 -3.99 -1.24
CA ARG A 59 13.30 -3.43 -1.71
C ARG A 59 14.46 -4.39 -1.46
N ASN A 60 15.41 -4.44 -2.38
CA ASN A 60 16.66 -5.14 -2.18
C ASN A 60 17.74 -4.15 -1.72
N GLN A 61 18.15 -4.25 -0.46
CA GLN A 61 19.27 -3.50 0.12
C GLN A 61 20.52 -4.36 0.31
N GLY A 62 20.48 -5.64 -0.07
CA GLY A 62 21.63 -6.52 -0.10
C GLY A 62 22.46 -6.38 -1.38
N LYS A 63 23.53 -7.17 -1.45
CA LYS A 63 24.38 -7.28 -2.65
C LYS A 63 23.96 -8.41 -3.58
N GLU A 64 23.16 -9.34 -3.08
CA GLU A 64 22.67 -10.46 -3.86
C GLU A 64 21.35 -10.11 -4.54
N ARG A 65 21.14 -10.69 -5.71
CA ARG A 65 19.83 -10.65 -6.38
C ARG A 65 18.82 -11.43 -5.53
N HIS A 66 17.54 -11.06 -5.61
CA HIS A 66 16.45 -11.82 -5.01
C HIS A 66 15.32 -12.10 -6.00
N ARG A 67 14.67 -13.26 -5.84
CA ARG A 67 13.42 -13.59 -6.51
C ARG A 67 12.34 -13.81 -5.46
N ILE A 68 11.51 -12.81 -5.23
CA ILE A 68 10.50 -12.80 -4.18
C ILE A 68 9.20 -13.41 -4.72
N ASP A 69 8.68 -14.44 -4.04
CA ASP A 69 7.34 -14.99 -4.23
C ASP A 69 6.62 -15.10 -2.88
N GLY A 70 5.40 -15.64 -2.88
CA GLY A 70 4.67 -15.93 -1.66
C GLY A 70 3.17 -15.76 -1.85
N THR A 71 2.37 -16.16 -0.85
CA THR A 71 0.91 -16.04 -0.97
C THR A 71 0.44 -14.59 -1.06
N LEU A 72 1.21 -13.65 -0.48
CA LEU A 72 0.99 -12.21 -0.63
C LEU A 72 0.98 -11.81 -2.12
N LEU A 73 2.05 -12.19 -2.84
CA LEU A 73 2.27 -11.76 -4.23
C LEU A 73 1.44 -12.56 -5.23
N LYS A 74 1.31 -13.87 -5.03
CA LYS A 74 0.68 -14.78 -6.00
C LYS A 74 -0.80 -14.51 -6.22
N ARG A 75 -1.51 -14.05 -5.19
CA ARG A 75 -2.98 -14.01 -5.19
C ARG A 75 -3.57 -12.61 -5.01
N HIS A 76 -2.84 -11.70 -4.37
CA HIS A 76 -3.44 -10.46 -3.87
C HIS A 76 -2.71 -9.18 -4.27
N ALA A 77 -1.51 -9.29 -4.85
CA ALA A 77 -0.72 -8.12 -5.24
C ALA A 77 -1.07 -7.62 -6.63
N VAL A 78 -1.33 -6.32 -6.72
CA VAL A 78 -1.36 -5.55 -7.96
C VAL A 78 -0.12 -4.65 -7.98
N VAL A 79 0.69 -4.71 -9.03
CA VAL A 79 1.86 -3.79 -9.15
C VAL A 79 1.36 -2.39 -9.41
N LEU A 80 1.85 -1.45 -8.62
CA LEU A 80 1.62 -0.03 -8.88
C LEU A 80 2.77 0.56 -9.69
N THR A 81 3.98 0.43 -9.16
CA THR A 81 5.19 1.07 -9.69
C THR A 81 6.43 0.29 -9.23
N GLY A 82 7.56 0.45 -9.92
CA GLY A 82 8.82 -0.17 -9.51
C GLY A 82 9.82 -0.26 -10.65
N GLU A 83 11.10 -0.38 -10.30
CA GLU A 83 12.18 -0.68 -11.26
C GLU A 83 12.20 -2.17 -11.63
N SER A 84 11.57 -2.99 -10.79
CA SER A 84 11.35 -4.40 -11.02
C SER A 84 9.96 -4.67 -11.57
N THR A 85 9.85 -5.60 -12.52
CA THR A 85 8.59 -6.09 -13.07
C THR A 85 8.13 -7.34 -12.36
N ILE A 86 6.80 -7.50 -12.19
CA ILE A 86 6.25 -8.81 -11.80
C ILE A 86 6.41 -9.77 -12.97
N GLY A 87 7.16 -10.84 -12.74
CA GLY A 87 7.13 -12.01 -13.58
C GLY A 87 5.97 -12.92 -13.19
N ARG A 88 5.50 -13.74 -14.13
CA ARG A 88 4.44 -14.72 -13.90
C ARG A 88 4.88 -16.08 -14.41
N ASP A 89 4.70 -17.10 -13.59
CA ASP A 89 4.89 -18.50 -13.98
C ASP A 89 3.67 -19.35 -13.61
N THR A 90 3.79 -20.67 -13.74
CA THR A 90 2.73 -21.63 -13.40
C THR A 90 2.34 -21.61 -11.92
N ASN A 91 3.21 -21.09 -11.04
CA ASN A 91 2.99 -20.99 -9.60
C ASN A 91 2.47 -19.61 -9.18
N GLY A 92 2.30 -18.67 -10.12
CA GLY A 92 1.72 -17.34 -9.91
C GLY A 92 2.72 -16.20 -10.13
N ASN A 93 2.45 -15.06 -9.49
CA ASN A 93 3.28 -13.88 -9.59
C ASN A 93 4.55 -14.00 -8.73
N TYR A 94 5.66 -13.46 -9.22
CA TYR A 94 6.91 -13.27 -8.49
C TYR A 94 7.57 -11.94 -8.90
N VAL A 95 8.52 -11.47 -8.11
CA VAL A 95 9.28 -10.23 -8.35
C VAL A 95 10.77 -10.58 -8.38
N ASN A 96 11.52 -10.08 -9.36
CA ASN A 96 12.98 -10.17 -9.36
C ASN A 96 13.59 -8.83 -8.94
N LEU A 97 14.30 -8.78 -7.82
CA LEU A 97 14.95 -7.56 -7.35
C LEU A 97 16.46 -7.68 -7.49
N GLU A 98 17.06 -6.91 -8.40
CA GLU A 98 18.51 -6.69 -8.41
C GLU A 98 18.93 -5.80 -7.22
N PRO A 99 20.20 -5.79 -6.82
CA PRO A 99 20.69 -4.91 -5.76
C PRO A 99 20.29 -3.45 -5.97
N GLY A 100 19.71 -2.83 -4.94
CA GLY A 100 19.22 -1.44 -4.99
C GLY A 100 17.81 -1.27 -5.55
N GLN A 101 17.23 -2.29 -6.20
CA GLN A 101 15.91 -2.16 -6.80
C GLN A 101 14.77 -2.27 -5.78
N SER A 102 13.63 -1.69 -6.15
CA SER A 102 12.39 -1.84 -5.41
C SER A 102 11.17 -2.06 -6.30
N VAL A 103 10.13 -2.65 -5.70
CA VAL A 103 8.79 -2.73 -6.25
C VAL A 103 7.79 -2.24 -5.23
N MET A 104 6.75 -1.54 -5.68
CA MET A 104 5.59 -1.19 -4.89
C MET A 104 4.38 -1.97 -5.42
N VAL A 105 3.77 -2.75 -4.53
CA VAL A 105 2.51 -3.45 -4.81
C VAL A 105 1.40 -2.93 -3.92
N GLN A 106 0.18 -2.97 -4.41
CA GLN A 106 -1.03 -2.72 -3.67
C GLN A 106 -1.69 -4.04 -3.32
N VAL A 107 -2.16 -4.17 -2.07
CA VAL A 107 -2.87 -5.34 -1.59
C VAL A 107 -4.09 -4.90 -0.79
N THR A 108 -5.17 -5.68 -0.90
CA THR A 108 -6.31 -5.64 0.02
C THR A 108 -6.56 -7.07 0.46
N LEU A 109 -6.31 -7.36 1.73
CA LEU A 109 -6.20 -8.73 2.23
C LEU A 109 -7.30 -9.03 3.26
N PRO A 110 -8.02 -10.16 3.16
CA PRO A 110 -8.80 -10.66 4.29
C PRO A 110 -7.89 -11.08 5.45
N GLN A 111 -8.49 -11.29 6.63
CA GLN A 111 -7.77 -11.84 7.78
C GLN A 111 -7.06 -13.15 7.41
N GLY A 112 -5.80 -13.30 7.82
CA GLY A 112 -5.03 -14.49 7.51
C GLY A 112 -3.52 -14.31 7.65
N MET A 113 -2.79 -15.36 7.28
CA MET A 113 -1.34 -15.38 7.26
C MET A 113 -0.86 -15.43 5.82
N TYR A 114 -0.01 -14.49 5.44
CA TYR A 114 0.54 -14.38 4.10
C TYR A 114 2.06 -14.47 4.13
N THR A 115 2.65 -15.20 3.20
CA THR A 115 4.10 -15.38 3.13
C THR A 115 4.71 -14.51 2.05
N VAL A 116 5.96 -14.13 2.28
CA VAL A 116 6.89 -13.49 1.35
C VAL A 116 8.21 -14.23 1.50
N ARG A 117 8.78 -14.77 0.42
CA ARG A 117 10.02 -15.57 0.50
C ARG A 117 10.86 -15.43 -0.75
N CYS A 118 12.17 -15.67 -0.62
CA CYS A 118 13.08 -15.75 -1.77
C CYS A 118 13.12 -17.17 -2.33
N LEU A 119 13.03 -17.31 -3.66
CA LEU A 119 13.10 -18.59 -4.37
C LEU A 119 14.47 -18.90 -4.97
N ILE A 120 15.47 -18.02 -4.82
CA ILE A 120 16.80 -18.29 -5.36
C ILE A 120 17.41 -19.46 -4.61
N GLN A 121 17.86 -20.47 -5.37
CA GLN A 121 18.54 -21.63 -4.80
C GLN A 121 19.78 -21.17 -4.04
N GLY A 122 19.94 -21.64 -2.80
CA GLY A 122 21.00 -21.21 -1.89
C GLY A 122 20.59 -20.10 -0.91
N HIS A 123 19.46 -19.41 -1.15
CA HIS A 123 18.89 -18.42 -0.22
C HIS A 123 17.83 -19.07 0.70
N GLY A 124 18.08 -20.31 1.13
CA GLY A 124 17.13 -21.08 1.94
C GLY A 124 16.87 -20.40 3.29
N GLY A 125 15.60 -20.34 3.69
CA GLY A 125 15.18 -19.73 4.96
C GLY A 125 14.90 -18.23 4.90
N MET A 126 15.06 -17.60 3.73
CA MET A 126 14.69 -16.20 3.53
C MET A 126 13.17 -16.09 3.33
N GLU A 127 12.43 -16.09 4.43
CA GLU A 127 10.98 -16.00 4.50
C GLU A 127 10.55 -14.94 5.52
N GLY A 128 9.42 -14.29 5.24
CA GLY A 128 8.75 -13.37 6.12
C GLY A 128 7.24 -13.58 6.07
N VAL A 129 6.57 -13.19 7.14
CA VAL A 129 5.15 -13.38 7.36
C VAL A 129 4.45 -12.04 7.52
N VAL A 130 3.38 -11.85 6.76
CA VAL A 130 2.44 -10.75 6.90
C VAL A 130 1.18 -11.32 7.57
N LEU A 131 0.98 -10.96 8.84
CA LEU A 131 -0.22 -11.29 9.60
C LEU A 131 -1.27 -10.22 9.33
N VAL A 132 -2.43 -10.63 8.83
CA VAL A 132 -3.54 -9.74 8.60
C VAL A 132 -4.58 -9.98 9.68
N THR A 133 -4.83 -8.96 10.50
CA THR A 133 -5.72 -9.05 11.66
C THR A 133 -6.82 -8.00 11.56
N GLU A 134 -7.95 -8.25 12.22
CA GLU A 134 -8.95 -7.20 12.44
C GLU A 134 -8.31 -5.98 13.10
N GLU A 135 -8.69 -4.79 12.64
CA GLU A 135 -8.24 -3.55 13.26
C GLU A 135 -8.82 -3.48 14.68
N LYS A 136 -7.97 -3.37 15.70
CA LYS A 136 -8.47 -3.06 17.05
C LYS A 136 -8.99 -1.63 17.02
N LYS A 137 -10.30 -1.48 16.86
CA LYS A 137 -11.00 -0.23 17.09
C LYS A 137 -10.85 0.10 18.59
N SER A 138 -9.91 0.99 18.90
CA SER A 138 -9.71 1.52 20.26
C SER A 138 -10.75 2.57 20.61
#